data_AF-A0A2E9IRA9-F1
#
_entry.id   AF-A0A2E9IRA9-F1
#
_cell.length_a   1.000
_cell.length_b   1.000
_cell.length_c   1.000
_cell.angle_alpha   90.00
_cell.angle_beta   90.00
_cell.angle_gamma   90.00
#
_symmetry.space_group_name_H-M   'P 1'
#
loop_
_entity.id
_entity.type
_entity.pdbx_description
1 polymer ?
#
loop_
_entity_poly.entity_id
_entity_poly.type
_entity_poly.pdbx_seq_one_letter_code
_entity_poly.pdbx_strand_id
1 'polypeptide(L)' 'MASDEELQSTNEELQSVNEELYTVNSELQEKNQELHEINNDMNNLFESTEIGTLFLDRELKIRKYTKSLIPGCA' A
#
# COMPACT_ATOMS: atom_id res chain seq x y z
N MET A 1 7.92 -10.36 -46.27
CA MET A 1 8.21 -8.90 -46.24
C MET A 1 7.15 -8.19 -45.42
N ALA A 2 5.98 -7.79 -45.96
CA ALA A 2 4.97 -7.09 -45.15
C ALA A 2 4.48 -7.88 -43.91
N SER A 3 4.27 -9.19 -44.03
CA SER A 3 3.84 -10.03 -42.90
C SER A 3 4.91 -10.22 -41.81
N ASP A 4 6.19 -10.10 -42.16
CA ASP A 4 7.29 -10.24 -41.20
C ASP A 4 7.50 -8.93 -40.43
N GLU A 5 7.37 -7.80 -41.13
CA GLU A 5 7.42 -6.46 -40.56
C GLU A 5 6.24 -6.19 -39.61
N GLU A 6 5.03 -6.61 -39.96
CA GLU A 6 3.86 -6.50 -39.07
C GLU A 6 4.01 -7.36 -37.80
N LEU A 7 4.52 -8.59 -37.92
CA LEU A 7 4.81 -9.45 -36.77
C LEU A 7 5.89 -8.85 -35.88
N GLN A 8 6.94 -8.27 -36.47
CA GLN A 8 7.99 -7.59 -35.72
C GLN A 8 7.44 -6.38 -34.97
N SER A 9 6.66 -5.52 -35.64
CA SER A 9 6.01 -4.36 -35.03
C SER A 9 5.11 -4.76 -33.87
N THR A 10 4.32 -5.82 -34.04
CA THR A 10 3.43 -6.33 -32.99
C THR A 10 4.23 -6.83 -31.77
N ASN A 11 5.38 -7.47 -32.02
CA ASN A 11 6.23 -7.96 -30.94
C ASN A 11 6.91 -6.81 -30.17
N GLU A 12 7.35 -5.76 -30.88
CA GLU A 12 7.91 -4.55 -30.27
C GLU A 12 6.86 -3.80 -29.42
N GLU A 13 5.61 -3.69 -29.92
CA GLU A 13 4.50 -3.11 -29.16
C GLU A 13 4.18 -3.92 -27.90
N LEU A 14 4.11 -5.25 -28.00
CA LEU A 14 3.90 -6.12 -26.84
C LEU A 14 5.02 -6.00 -25.81
N GLN A 15 6.26 -5.89 -26.27
CA GLN A 15 7.40 -5.68 -25.38
C GLN A 15 7.31 -4.33 -24.68
N SER A 16 6.98 -3.26 -25.40
CA SER A 16 6.77 -1.93 -24.82
C SER A 16 5.67 -1.92 -23.75
N VAL A 17 4.55 -2.60 -24.01
CA VAL A 17 3.45 -2.72 -23.03
C VAL A 17 3.90 -3.51 -21.80
N ASN A 18 4.70 -4.56 -21.99
CA ASN A 18 5.22 -5.33 -20.87
C ASN A 18 6.16 -4.49 -19.99
N GLU A 19 7.04 -3.70 -20.58
CA GLU A 19 7.93 -2.77 -19.87
C GLU A 19 7.16 -1.71 -19.08
N GLU A 20 6.09 -1.16 -19.66
CA GLU A 20 5.20 -0.22 -18.97
C GLU A 20 4.48 -0.88 -17.78
N LEU A 21 3.96 -2.09 -17.97
CA LEU A 21 3.33 -2.87 -16.89
C LEU A 21 4.30 -3.16 -15.74
N TYR A 22 5.54 -3.54 -16.04
CA TYR A 22 6.57 -3.74 -15.02
C TYR A 22 6.87 -2.45 -14.24
N THR A 23 6.95 -1.33 -14.95
CA THR A 23 7.17 -0.01 -14.34
C THR A 23 6.05 0.33 -13.36
N VAL A 24 4.80 0.24 -13.81
CA VAL A 24 3.62 0.50 -12.96
C VAL A 24 3.55 -0.46 -11.78
N ASN A 25 3.92 -1.73 -11.97
CA ASN A 25 3.95 -2.70 -10.88
C ASN A 25 4.98 -2.30 -9.81
N SER A 26 6.18 -1.90 -10.22
CA SER A 26 7.23 -1.44 -9.31
C SER A 26 6.78 -0.22 -8.51
N GLU A 27 6.18 0.78 -9.16
CA GLU A 27 5.64 1.97 -8.48
C GLU A 27 4.54 1.60 -7.47
N LEU A 28 3.68 0.63 -7.81
CA LEU A 28 2.64 0.16 -6.91
C LEU A 28 3.23 -0.57 -5.70
N GLN A 29 4.29 -1.36 -5.89
CA GLN A 29 4.99 -2.02 -4.79
C GLN A 29 5.64 -0.99 -3.85
N GLU A 30 6.29 0.03 -4.41
CA GLU A 30 6.90 1.12 -3.63
C GLU A 30 5.85 1.87 -2.79
N LYS A 31 4.71 2.23 -3.39
CA LYS A 31 3.61 2.87 -2.64
C LYS A 31 3.04 1.98 -1.54
N ASN A 32 2.94 0.67 -1.77
CA ASN A 32 2.51 -0.24 -0.71
C ASN A 32 3.50 -0.27 0.45
N GLN A 33 4.81 -0.27 0.15
CA GLN A 33 5.85 -0.22 1.16
C GLN A 33 5.79 1.07 1.98
N GLU A 34 5.65 2.23 1.33
CA GLU A 34 5.48 3.52 2.01
C GLU A 34 4.26 3.53 2.94
N LEU A 35 3.12 3.01 2.46
CA LEU A 35 1.90 2.92 3.28
C LEU A 35 2.09 2.01 4.48
N HIS A 36 2.83 0.91 4.33
CA HIS A 36 3.16 0.01 5.42
C HIS A 36 4.08 0.68 6.46
N GLU A 37 5.09 1.42 6.02
CA GLU A 37 5.99 2.17 6.91
C GLU A 37 5.24 3.23 7.71
N ILE A 38 4.41 4.04 7.05
CA ILE A 38 3.58 5.04 7.73
C ILE A 38 2.62 4.38 8.72
N ASN A 39 2.03 3.24 8.38
CA ASN A 39 1.15 2.51 9.29
C ASN A 39 1.91 2.04 10.54
N ASN A 40 3.11 1.51 10.36
CA ASN A 40 3.97 1.04 11.45
C ASN A 40 4.40 2.20 12.34
N ASP A 41 4.82 3.33 11.77
CA ASP A 41 5.18 4.52 12.55
C ASP A 41 4.01 5.05 13.37
N MET A 42 2.80 5.05 12.80
CA MET A 42 1.58 5.42 13.52
C MET A 42 1.28 4.45 14.68
N ASN A 43 1.49 3.14 14.47
CA ASN A 43 1.34 2.14 15.54
C ASN A 43 2.35 2.36 16.66
N ASN A 44 3.62 2.57 16.31
CA ASN A 44 4.70 2.82 17.26
C ASN A 44 4.44 4.10 18.07
N LEU A 45 3.94 5.15 17.44
CA LEU A 45 3.54 6.38 18.11
C LEU A 45 2.41 6.14 19.12
N PHE A 46 1.39 5.37 18.75
CA PHE A 46 0.29 5.04 19.66
C PHE A 46 0.73 4.15 20.83
N GLU A 47 1.67 3.24 20.63
CA GLU A 47 2.21 2.42 21.71
C GLU A 47 3.12 3.21 22.65
N SER A 48 3.89 4.19 22.14
CA SER A 48 4.82 4.99 22.95
C SER A 48 4.17 6.12 23.74
N THR A 49 2.97 6.57 23.35
CA THR A 49 2.33 7.75 23.97
C THR A 49 1.54 7.43 25.24
N GLU A 50 1.35 6.16 25.62
CA GLU A 50 0.54 5.69 26.77
C GLU A 50 -0.89 6.28 26.85
N ILE A 51 -1.34 6.97 25.80
CA ILE A 51 -2.66 7.61 25.74
C ILE A 51 -3.65 6.63 25.11
N GLY A 52 -4.71 6.34 25.87
CA GLY A 52 -5.85 5.59 25.37
C GLY A 52 -6.58 6.35 24.26
N THR A 53 -6.52 5.86 23.01
CA THR A 53 -7.17 6.49 21.85
C THR A 53 -8.15 5.54 21.17
N LEU A 54 -9.40 5.97 20.98
CA LEU A 54 -10.47 5.22 20.32
C LEU A 54 -10.79 5.83 18.95
N PHE A 55 -10.66 5.05 17.89
CA PHE A 55 -10.99 5.46 16.53
C PHE A 55 -12.36 4.94 16.14
N LEU A 56 -13.26 5.86 15.81
CA LEU A 56 -14.60 5.56 15.32
C LEU A 56 -14.71 5.87 13.81
N ASP A 57 -15.67 5.25 13.14
CA ASP A 57 -16.13 5.68 11.83
C ASP A 57 -17.28 6.70 11.94
N ARG A 58 -17.85 7.10 10.79
CA ARG A 58 -18.96 8.07 10.73
C ARG A 58 -20.25 7.52 11.35
N GLU A 59 -20.37 6.21 11.52
CA GLU A 59 -21.53 5.54 12.14
C GLU A 59 -21.28 5.20 13.62
N LEU A 60 -20.21 5.74 14.23
CA LEU A 60 -19.77 5.46 15.60
C LEU A 60 -19.36 4.00 15.86
N LYS A 61 -19.02 3.23 14.82
CA LYS A 61 -18.46 1.88 14.99
C LYS A 61 -16.97 1.96 15.26
N ILE A 62 -16.50 1.13 16.18
CA ILE A 62 -15.09 1.05 16.56
C ILE A 62 -14.30 0.47 15.38
N ARG A 63 -13.29 1.21 14.92
CA ARG A 63 -12.34 0.77 13.89
C ARG A 63 -11.01 0.34 14.46
N LYS A 64 -10.55 1.02 15.51
CA LYS A 64 -9.26 0.76 16.16
C LYS A 64 -9.26 1.34 17.57
N TYR A 65 -8.47 0.74 18.45
CA TYR A 65 -8.24 1.24 19.79
C TYR A 65 -6.79 0.96 20.19
N THR A 66 -6.21 1.79 21.05
CA THR A 66 -4.88 1.55 21.63
C THR A 66 -5.01 0.70 22.90
N LYS A 67 -4.00 -0.12 23.23
CA LYS A 67 -4.03 -0.99 24.42
C LYS A 67 -4.16 -0.20 25.72
N SER A 68 -3.64 1.04 25.76
CA SER A 68 -3.75 1.94 26.90
C SER A 68 -5.19 2.32 27.28
N LEU A 69 -6.19 2.07 26.40
CA LEU A 69 -7.60 2.18 26.76
C LEU A 69 -8.10 1.08 27.70
N ILE A 70 -7.36 -0.03 27.81
CA ILE A 70 -7.74 -1.17 28.64
C ILE A 70 -6.96 -1.06 29.96
N PRO A 71 -7.61 -0.69 31.08
CA PRO A 71 -6.94 -0.60 32.36
C PRO A 71 -6.42 -1.97 32.80
N GLY A 72 -5.14 -2.03 33.16
CA GLY A 72 -4.47 -3.26 33.65
C GLY A 72 -3.56 -3.96 32.62
N CYS A 73 -3.34 -3.37 31.44
CA CYS A 73 -2.35 -3.84 30.47
C CYS A 73 -1.14 -2.89 30.51
N ALA A 74 -0.14 -3.21 31.33
CA ALA A 74 1.19 -2.59 31.38
C ALA A 74 2.24 -3.71 31.32
#